data_AF-A0A1H2C7C3-F1
#
_entry.id   AF-A0A1H2C7C3-F1
#
_cell.length_a   1.000
_cell.length_b   1.000
_cell.length_c   1.000
_cell.angle_alpha   90.00
_cell.angle_beta   90.00
_cell.angle_gamma   90.00
#
_symmetry.space_group_name_H-M   'P 1'
#
loop_
_entity.id
_entity.type
_entity.pdbx_description
1 polymer ?
#
loop_
_entity_poly.entity_id
_entity_poly.type
_entity_poly.pdbx_seq_one_letter_code
_entity_poly.pdbx_strand_id
1 'polypeptide(L)'
;MNDKFKPNSCTFERGIERINHAIVATNFKRSLKEKISTSKDPDIQELLTSLYVDNVPDNFKKWQLPFYLDRSQFYISTGISGAFVPEHSHNDGDGLRYIVSGSIEYNGKVLSAGDWMYIPKGVKYSFTVGKLGATMFYCYQCCCA
;
A
#
# COMPACT_ATOMS: atom_id res chain seq x y z
N MET A 1 -16.39 16.09 -2.35
CA MET A 1 -15.46 14.97 -2.56
C MET A 1 -14.09 15.45 -2.10
N ASN A 2 -13.32 14.61 -1.41
CA ASN A 2 -12.03 15.01 -0.86
C ASN A 2 -11.02 15.04 -2.04
N ASP A 3 -10.70 16.23 -2.57
CA ASP A 3 -9.85 16.43 -3.77
C ASP A 3 -8.41 15.89 -3.63
N LYS A 4 -8.05 15.43 -2.42
CA LYS A 4 -6.74 14.84 -2.11
C LYS A 4 -6.58 13.38 -2.50
N PHE A 5 -7.64 12.56 -2.53
CA PHE A 5 -7.50 11.12 -2.77
C PHE A 5 -7.67 10.77 -4.25
N LYS A 6 -6.57 10.39 -4.91
CA LYS A 6 -6.49 10.10 -6.35
C LYS A 6 -5.89 8.72 -6.59
N PRO A 7 -6.64 7.62 -6.43
CA PRO A 7 -6.08 6.26 -6.41
C PRO A 7 -5.39 5.82 -7.72
N ASN A 8 -5.65 6.51 -8.84
CA ASN A 8 -5.07 6.23 -10.16
C ASN A 8 -4.04 7.29 -10.61
N SER A 9 -3.47 8.10 -9.70
CA SER A 9 -2.53 9.17 -10.09
C SER A 9 -1.09 8.71 -10.34
N CYS A 10 -0.79 7.42 -10.15
CA CYS A 10 0.55 6.89 -10.30
C CYS A 10 0.46 5.62 -11.16
N THR A 11 1.37 5.46 -12.12
CA THR A 11 1.49 4.26 -12.98
C THR A 11 2.54 3.29 -12.46
N PHE A 12 2.46 2.01 -12.83
CA PHE A 12 3.43 0.98 -12.39
C PHE A 12 4.89 1.46 -12.48
N GLU A 13 5.26 2.01 -13.62
CA GLU A 13 6.59 2.55 -13.92
C GLU A 13 6.95 3.70 -12.97
N ARG A 14 6.00 4.62 -12.71
CA ARG A 14 6.21 5.72 -11.78
C ARG A 14 6.43 5.23 -10.34
N GLY A 15 5.78 4.14 -9.96
CA GLY A 15 6.03 3.47 -8.69
C GLY A 15 7.44 2.90 -8.58
N ILE A 16 8.02 2.39 -9.69
CA ILE A 16 9.42 1.92 -9.73
C ILE A 16 10.37 3.12 -9.65
N GLU A 17 10.12 4.18 -10.41
CA GLU A 17 10.92 5.41 -10.37
C GLU A 17 11.00 5.98 -8.95
N ARG A 18 9.90 5.92 -8.21
CA ARG A 18 9.84 6.35 -6.82
C ARG A 18 10.77 5.54 -5.90
N ILE A 19 10.81 4.22 -6.06
CA ILE A 19 11.75 3.36 -5.33
C ILE A 19 13.20 3.69 -5.72
N ASN A 20 13.48 3.87 -7.02
CA ASN A 20 14.82 4.19 -7.49
C ASN A 20 15.30 5.57 -7.00
N HIS A 21 14.43 6.57 -7.00
CA HIS A 21 14.74 7.89 -6.42
C HIS A 21 15.00 7.80 -4.92
N ALA A 22 14.22 7.00 -4.19
CA ALA A 22 14.44 6.78 -2.76
C ALA A 22 15.81 6.14 -2.48
N ILE A 23 16.22 5.15 -3.28
CA ILE A 23 17.54 4.51 -3.20
C ILE A 23 18.67 5.53 -3.39
N VAL A 24 18.56 6.39 -4.40
CA VAL A 24 19.54 7.45 -4.67
C VAL A 24 19.57 8.50 -3.54
N ALA A 25 18.39 8.98 -3.12
CA ALA A 25 18.26 10.06 -2.13
C ALA A 25 18.77 9.66 -0.74
N THR A 26 18.58 8.41 -0.35
CA THR A 26 19.07 7.86 0.94
C THR A 26 20.50 7.32 0.86
N ASN A 27 21.16 7.47 -0.30
CA ASN A 27 22.51 6.96 -0.54
C ASN A 27 22.64 5.45 -0.21
N PHE A 28 21.57 4.69 -0.45
CA PHE A 28 21.50 3.27 -0.11
C PHE A 28 22.56 2.48 -0.88
N LYS A 29 23.50 1.88 -0.15
CA LYS A 29 24.75 1.34 -0.74
C LYS A 29 24.72 -0.13 -1.13
N ARG A 30 23.78 -0.90 -0.58
CA ARG A 30 23.73 -2.35 -0.82
C ARG A 30 22.74 -2.70 -1.92
N SER A 31 22.89 -3.89 -2.48
CA SER A 31 21.89 -4.46 -3.39
C SER A 31 20.83 -5.22 -2.60
N LEU A 32 19.55 -4.92 -2.84
CA LEU A 32 18.43 -5.72 -2.34
C LEU A 32 18.37 -7.12 -2.96
N LYS A 33 19.12 -7.38 -4.03
CA LYS A 33 19.15 -8.67 -4.73
C LYS A 33 20.24 -9.63 -4.24
N GLU A 34 21.21 -9.14 -3.48
CA GLU A 34 22.38 -9.93 -3.08
C GLU A 34 22.27 -10.49 -1.66
N LYS A 35 21.51 -9.82 -0.79
CA LYS A 35 21.39 -10.19 0.63
C LYS A 35 19.96 -10.02 1.12
N ILE A 36 19.56 -10.92 2.02
CA ILE A 36 18.30 -10.79 2.76
C ILE A 36 18.32 -9.45 3.51
N SER A 37 17.23 -8.70 3.37
CA SER A 37 17.03 -7.40 3.99
C SER A 37 15.75 -7.45 4.82
N THR A 38 15.73 -6.78 5.97
CA THR A 38 14.57 -6.76 6.87
C THR A 38 14.17 -5.33 7.22
N SER A 39 12.92 -5.13 7.66
CA SER A 39 12.46 -3.84 8.19
C SER A 39 13.10 -3.44 9.52
N LYS A 40 14.02 -4.27 10.06
CA LYS A 40 14.84 -3.97 11.23
C LYS A 40 16.24 -3.46 10.86
N ASP A 41 16.61 -3.52 9.58
CA ASP A 41 17.89 -3.01 9.11
C ASP A 41 17.81 -1.46 9.06
N PRO A 42 18.76 -0.72 9.66
CA PRO A 42 18.67 0.74 9.74
C PRO A 42 18.57 1.44 8.39
N ASP A 43 19.32 0.96 7.39
CA ASP A 43 19.31 1.48 6.03
C ASP A 43 17.96 1.27 5.31
N ILE A 44 17.27 0.17 5.61
CA ILE A 44 15.92 -0.11 5.12
C ILE A 44 14.89 0.78 5.81
N GLN A 45 15.06 1.08 7.10
CA GLN A 45 14.16 1.98 7.81
C GLN A 45 14.21 3.40 7.26
N GLU A 46 15.41 3.90 6.94
CA GLU A 46 15.60 5.19 6.28
C GLU A 46 14.92 5.20 4.90
N LEU A 47 15.17 4.17 4.09
CA LEU A 47 14.56 4.01 2.78
C LEU A 47 13.03 3.93 2.85
N LEU A 48 12.48 3.13 3.76
CA LEU A 48 11.04 2.99 3.95
C LEU A 48 10.39 4.32 4.39
N THR A 49 11.08 5.11 5.22
CA THR A 49 10.60 6.43 5.65
C THR A 49 10.45 7.37 4.45
N SER A 50 11.38 7.33 3.50
CA SER A 50 11.30 8.13 2.26
C SER A 50 10.18 7.69 1.30
N LEU A 51 9.64 6.48 1.51
CA LEU A 51 8.58 5.87 0.68
C LEU A 51 7.17 6.02 1.30
N TYR A 52 6.99 6.96 2.22
CA TYR A 52 5.68 7.33 2.76
C TYR A 52 4.76 7.92 1.68
N VAL A 53 3.54 7.39 1.53
CA VAL A 53 2.54 7.82 0.54
C VAL A 53 1.54 8.77 1.20
N ASP A 54 1.45 9.99 0.67
CA ASP A 54 0.58 11.06 1.15
C ASP A 54 -0.82 11.06 0.51
N ASN A 55 -0.95 10.54 -0.70
CA ASN A 55 -2.21 10.36 -1.42
C ASN A 55 -3.04 9.19 -0.84
N VAL A 56 -3.49 9.36 0.39
CA VAL A 56 -4.35 8.40 1.09
C VAL A 56 -5.59 9.08 1.65
N PRO A 57 -6.68 8.31 1.90
CA PRO A 57 -7.81 8.84 2.63
C PRO A 57 -7.39 9.33 4.03
N ASP A 58 -8.16 10.26 4.58
CA ASP A 58 -7.94 10.73 5.95
C ASP A 58 -7.90 9.54 6.92
N ASN A 59 -7.11 9.68 7.99
CA ASN A 59 -6.99 8.65 9.03
C ASN A 59 -6.30 7.35 8.58
N PHE A 60 -5.62 7.38 7.42
CA PHE A 60 -4.71 6.33 6.97
C PHE A 60 -3.25 6.81 6.96
N LYS A 61 -2.35 5.85 7.12
CA LYS A 61 -0.92 5.97 6.78
C LYS A 61 -0.57 4.86 5.81
N LYS A 62 0.28 5.13 4.82
CA LYS A 62 0.69 4.15 3.80
C LYS A 62 2.15 4.31 3.45
N TRP A 63 2.82 3.19 3.21
CA TRP A 63 4.18 3.12 2.73
C TRP A 63 4.26 2.16 1.55
N GLN A 64 5.04 2.54 0.54
CA GLN A 64 5.51 1.60 -0.48
C GLN A 64 6.72 0.83 0.08
N LEU A 65 6.76 -0.48 -0.09
CA LEU A 65 7.95 -1.25 0.28
C LEU A 65 9.13 -0.90 -0.64
N PRO A 66 10.38 -0.97 -0.15
CA PRO A 66 11.55 -0.52 -0.89
C PRO A 66 12.00 -1.45 -2.02
N PHE A 67 11.12 -2.34 -2.47
CA PHE A 67 11.39 -3.31 -3.52
C PHE A 67 10.11 -3.60 -4.32
N TYR A 68 10.32 -4.18 -5.49
CA TYR A 68 9.26 -4.65 -6.38
C TYR A 68 9.68 -6.01 -6.96
N LEU A 69 8.69 -6.80 -7.37
CA LEU A 69 8.89 -8.02 -8.15
C LEU A 69 8.43 -7.77 -9.58
N ASP A 70 8.63 -8.76 -10.45
CA ASP A 70 8.13 -8.65 -11.83
C ASP A 70 6.62 -8.38 -11.81
N ARG A 71 6.23 -7.24 -12.39
CA ARG A 71 4.84 -6.73 -12.43
C ARG A 71 4.14 -6.58 -11.08
N SER A 72 4.87 -6.37 -9.98
CA SER A 72 4.25 -6.28 -8.65
C SER A 72 4.94 -5.28 -7.72
N GLN A 73 4.15 -4.40 -7.12
CA GLN A 73 4.60 -3.47 -6.08
C GLN A 73 3.80 -3.67 -4.80
N PHE A 74 4.48 -3.49 -3.67
CA PHE A 74 3.96 -3.85 -2.36
C PHE A 74 3.79 -2.63 -1.49
N TYR A 75 2.72 -2.62 -0.71
CA TYR A 75 2.38 -1.53 0.19
C TYR A 75 1.94 -2.07 1.55
N ILE A 76 2.22 -1.30 2.59
CA ILE A 76 1.63 -1.47 3.91
C ILE A 76 0.81 -0.22 4.19
N SER A 77 -0.42 -0.39 4.69
CA SER A 77 -1.16 0.72 5.26
C SER A 77 -1.73 0.39 6.62
N THR A 78 -1.90 1.42 7.43
CA THR A 78 -2.66 1.37 8.68
C THR A 78 -3.81 2.35 8.60
N GLY A 79 -4.97 1.95 9.13
CA GLY A 79 -6.12 2.81 9.33
C GLY A 79 -6.55 2.75 10.78
N ILE A 80 -6.93 3.90 11.36
CA ILE A 80 -7.51 3.94 12.71
C ILE A 80 -8.98 3.54 12.68
N SER A 81 -9.56 3.28 13.86
CA SER A 81 -10.97 2.91 14.01
C SER A 81 -11.92 3.85 13.27
N GLY A 82 -12.84 3.29 12.48
CA GLY A 82 -13.85 4.06 11.76
C GLY A 82 -13.33 4.85 10.56
N ALA A 83 -12.03 4.77 10.23
CA ALA A 83 -11.51 5.37 9.01
C ALA A 83 -12.22 4.77 7.80
N PHE A 84 -12.61 5.62 6.85
CA PHE A 84 -13.41 5.24 5.70
C PHE A 84 -12.63 5.45 4.41
N VAL A 85 -12.65 4.43 3.56
CA VAL A 85 -12.14 4.54 2.19
C VAL A 85 -13.33 4.72 1.25
N PRO A 86 -13.44 5.88 0.57
CA PRO A 86 -14.55 6.14 -0.34
C PRO A 86 -14.50 5.21 -1.55
N GLU A 87 -15.62 5.13 -2.26
CA GLU A 87 -15.73 4.30 -3.45
C GLU A 87 -14.70 4.71 -4.51
N HIS A 88 -13.89 3.74 -4.95
CA HIS A 88 -12.90 3.92 -6.00
C HIS A 88 -12.59 2.59 -6.70
N SER A 89 -11.89 2.67 -7.83
CA SER A 89 -11.37 1.52 -8.58
C SER A 89 -9.88 1.67 -8.86
N HIS A 90 -9.22 0.53 -9.13
CA HIS A 90 -7.85 0.46 -9.65
C HIS A 90 -7.91 0.08 -11.12
N ASN A 91 -7.52 1.00 -12.01
CA ASN A 91 -7.79 0.86 -13.43
C ASN A 91 -6.64 0.20 -14.22
N ASP A 92 -5.47 0.09 -13.61
CA ASP A 92 -4.26 -0.34 -14.32
C ASP A 92 -3.93 -1.82 -14.10
N GLY A 93 -4.50 -2.46 -13.07
CA GLY A 93 -4.22 -3.85 -12.73
C GLY A 93 -5.04 -4.37 -11.56
N ASP A 94 -4.97 -5.69 -11.35
CA ASP A 94 -5.63 -6.36 -10.23
C ASP A 94 -4.90 -6.07 -8.92
N GLY A 95 -5.63 -6.20 -7.80
CA GLY A 95 -5.13 -5.98 -6.46
C GLY A 95 -5.34 -7.17 -5.53
N LEU A 96 -4.40 -7.37 -4.63
CA LEU A 96 -4.54 -8.20 -3.44
C LEU A 96 -4.54 -7.29 -2.21
N ARG A 97 -5.48 -7.56 -1.29
CA ARG A 97 -5.52 -6.98 0.03
C ARG A 97 -5.52 -8.09 1.06
N TYR A 98 -4.53 -8.10 1.94
CA TYR A 98 -4.40 -9.05 3.03
C TYR A 98 -4.47 -8.31 4.36
N ILE A 99 -5.32 -8.80 5.28
CA ILE A 99 -5.49 -8.19 6.60
C ILE A 99 -4.45 -8.78 7.54
N VAL A 100 -3.49 -7.95 7.95
CA VAL A 100 -2.39 -8.35 8.85
C VAL A 100 -2.85 -8.33 10.30
N SER A 101 -3.60 -7.29 10.70
CA SER A 101 -4.16 -7.15 12.04
C SER A 101 -5.41 -6.28 12.03
N GLY A 102 -6.25 -6.41 13.06
CA GLY A 102 -7.50 -5.66 13.15
C GLY A 102 -8.55 -6.17 12.18
N SER A 103 -9.37 -5.27 11.61
CA SER A 103 -10.40 -5.66 10.64
C SER A 103 -10.87 -4.51 9.75
N ILE A 104 -11.47 -4.85 8.63
CA ILE A 104 -12.27 -3.95 7.78
C ILE A 104 -13.67 -4.53 7.56
N GLU A 105 -14.63 -3.66 7.31
CA GLU A 105 -15.97 -4.02 6.87
C GLU A 105 -16.16 -3.64 5.40
N TYR A 106 -16.40 -4.65 4.57
CA TYR A 106 -16.66 -4.52 3.14
C TYR A 106 -17.98 -5.21 2.79
N ASN A 107 -18.95 -4.46 2.27
CA ASN A 107 -20.24 -4.97 1.81
C ASN A 107 -20.92 -5.91 2.84
N GLY A 108 -21.01 -5.44 4.10
CA GLY A 108 -21.56 -6.19 5.24
C GLY A 108 -20.73 -7.38 5.72
N LYS A 109 -19.56 -7.64 5.12
CA LYS A 109 -18.63 -8.70 5.53
C LYS A 109 -17.48 -8.10 6.30
N VAL A 110 -17.16 -8.69 7.45
CA VAL A 110 -15.97 -8.35 8.22
C VAL A 110 -14.82 -9.21 7.73
N LEU A 111 -13.73 -8.58 7.31
CA LEU A 111 -12.46 -9.23 7.00
C LEU A 111 -11.48 -8.90 8.13
N SER A 112 -10.97 -9.92 8.80
CA SER A 112 -10.11 -9.88 9.98
C SER A 112 -8.73 -10.45 9.70
N ALA A 113 -7.83 -10.46 10.69
CA ALA A 113 -6.46 -10.94 10.51
C ALA A 113 -6.41 -12.35 9.88
N GLY A 114 -5.69 -12.49 8.76
CA GLY A 114 -5.64 -13.72 7.97
C GLY A 114 -6.56 -13.73 6.75
N ASP A 115 -7.59 -12.89 6.74
CA ASP A 115 -8.49 -12.75 5.61
C ASP A 115 -7.88 -11.91 4.48
N TRP A 116 -8.42 -12.09 3.28
CA TRP A 116 -7.95 -11.42 2.09
C TRP A 116 -9.10 -11.02 1.16
N MET A 117 -8.80 -10.08 0.26
CA MET A 117 -9.70 -9.62 -0.78
C MET A 117 -8.92 -9.52 -2.08
N TYR A 118 -9.38 -10.23 -3.10
CA TYR A 118 -8.97 -10.01 -4.49
C TYR A 118 -9.84 -8.90 -5.08
N ILE A 119 -9.20 -7.93 -5.75
CA ILE A 119 -9.84 -6.74 -6.28
C ILE A 119 -9.55 -6.72 -7.78
N PRO A 120 -10.48 -7.16 -8.64
CA PRO A 120 -10.28 -7.13 -10.07
C PRO A 120 -10.12 -5.70 -10.59
N LYS A 121 -9.30 -5.52 -11.62
CA LYS A 121 -9.13 -4.26 -12.34
C LYS A 121 -10.49 -3.64 -12.71
N GLY A 122 -10.63 -2.36 -12.42
CA GLY A 122 -11.81 -1.55 -12.73
C GLY A 122 -13.01 -1.75 -11.80
N VAL A 123 -12.99 -2.75 -10.90
CA VAL A 123 -14.09 -2.96 -9.95
C VAL A 123 -14.03 -1.92 -8.85
N LYS A 124 -15.17 -1.26 -8.63
CA LYS A 124 -15.32 -0.25 -7.58
C LYS A 124 -15.59 -0.91 -6.22
N TYR A 125 -14.98 -0.35 -5.18
CA TYR A 125 -15.23 -0.77 -3.80
C TYR A 125 -14.99 0.38 -2.82
N SER A 126 -15.60 0.24 -1.64
CA SER A 126 -15.37 1.08 -0.46
C SER A 126 -15.33 0.17 0.76
N PHE A 127 -14.73 0.63 1.86
CA PHE A 127 -14.74 -0.13 3.12
C PHE A 127 -14.52 0.80 4.30
N THR A 128 -14.90 0.32 5.49
CA THR A 128 -14.67 1.01 6.76
C THR A 128 -13.73 0.19 7.62
N VAL A 129 -12.83 0.85 8.35
CA VAL A 129 -11.94 0.19 9.29
C VAL A 129 -12.69 -0.15 10.58
N GLY A 130 -12.54 -1.38 11.05
CA GLY A 130 -13.18 -1.87 12.26
C GLY A 130 -12.67 -1.19 13.54
N LYS A 131 -13.35 -1.48 14.66
CA LYS A 131 -13.18 -0.75 15.94
C LYS A 131 -11.76 -0.79 16.54
N LEU A 132 -10.95 -1.79 16.18
CA LEU A 132 -9.58 -1.95 16.68
C LEU A 132 -8.53 -1.39 15.71
N GLY A 133 -8.95 -0.67 14.66
CA GLY A 133 -8.07 -0.29 13.56
C GLY A 133 -7.81 -1.46 12.61
N ALA A 134 -6.93 -1.24 11.63
CA ALA A 134 -6.46 -2.28 10.73
C ALA A 134 -5.03 -2.00 10.26
N THR A 135 -4.22 -3.06 10.18
CA THR A 135 -2.99 -3.09 9.39
C THR A 135 -3.19 -4.03 8.22
N MET A 136 -2.80 -3.58 7.05
CA MET A 136 -3.07 -4.28 5.81
C MET A 136 -1.85 -4.24 4.91
N PHE A 137 -1.64 -5.35 4.22
CA PHE A 137 -0.64 -5.52 3.19
C PHE A 137 -1.34 -5.62 1.83
N TYR A 138 -0.78 -4.98 0.82
CA TYR A 138 -1.33 -5.01 -0.52
C TYR A 138 -0.25 -5.21 -1.56
N CYS A 139 -0.64 -5.87 -2.63
CA CYS A 139 0.10 -5.90 -3.86
C CYS A 139 -0.85 -5.50 -5.00
N TYR A 140 -0.36 -4.69 -5.93
CA TYR A 140 -1.06 -4.40 -7.16
C TYR A 140 -0.21 -4.85 -8.35
N GLN A 141 -0.87 -5.39 -9.38
CA GLN A 141 -0.26 -5.57 -10.70
C GLN A 141 -0.12 -4.23 -11.47
N CYS A 142 -0.63 -3.15 -10.88
CA CYS A 142 -0.37 -1.76 -11.26
C CYS A 142 0.31 -1.01 -10.11
N CYS A 143 0.59 0.29 -10.23
CA CYS A 143 0.86 1.06 -9.00
C CYS A 143 -0.31 1.92 -8.59
N CYS A 144 -0.34 2.21 -7.29
CA CYS A 144 -1.18 3.23 -6.69
C CYS A 144 -0.29 3.98 -5.69
N ALA A 145 0.09 5.22 -5.99
CA ALA A 145 0.53 6.18 -4.99
C ALA A 145 -0.63 7.10 -4.73
#